data_AF-A0A431U2A8-F1
#
_entry.id   AF-A0A431U2A8-F1
#
_cell.length_a   1.000
_cell.length_b   1.000
_cell.length_c   1.000
_cell.angle_alpha   90.00
_cell.angle_beta   90.00
_cell.angle_gamma   90.00
#
_symmetry.space_group_name_H-M   'P 1'
#
loop_
_entity.id
_entity.type
_entity.pdbx_description
1 polymer ?
#
loop_
_entity_poly.entity_id
_entity_poly.type
_entity_poly.pdbx_seq_one_letter_code
_entity_poly.pdbx_strand_id
1 'polypeptide(L)'
;MLPLSHPAPTPADTALTDQLIHFVRRIGLTVREAPLPADSFLPGLRIEDGALLVDRQRLRYPGDILHEAGHLAVVPASVRAGLGPNIADYRSADEAQGDEIAAQLWSYAASVALELPSAVVFHADGYHGSSTWFVENYQRGQYPGLPLLAWMGLTTNEDFPRMTRWLRE
;
A
#
# COMPACT_ATOMS: atom_id res chain seq x y z
N MET A 1 40.65 8.55 -0.88
CA MET A 1 39.24 8.33 -1.24
C MET A 1 38.39 9.23 -0.38
N LEU A 2 37.77 10.26 -0.97
CA LEU A 2 36.72 11.01 -0.28
C LEU A 2 35.48 10.12 -0.22
N PRO A 3 34.75 10.06 0.91
CA PRO A 3 33.50 9.31 0.95
C PRO A 3 32.53 9.95 -0.05
N LEU A 4 31.88 9.11 -0.85
CA LEU A 4 30.78 9.53 -1.72
C LEU A 4 29.66 10.04 -0.81
N SER A 5 29.52 11.36 -0.72
CA SER A 5 28.37 12.01 -0.10
C SER A 5 27.12 11.48 -0.81
N HIS A 6 26.38 10.60 -0.13
CA HIS A 6 25.05 10.24 -0.58
C HIS A 6 24.20 11.51 -0.47
N PRO A 7 23.50 11.94 -1.53
CA PRO A 7 22.55 13.03 -1.39
C PRO A 7 21.59 12.65 -0.27
N ALA A 8 21.33 13.59 0.65
CA ALA A 8 20.29 13.42 1.65
C ALA A 8 19.00 13.04 0.91
N PRO A 9 18.22 12.05 1.39
CA PRO A 9 16.96 11.69 0.75
C PRO A 9 16.12 12.96 0.62
N THR A 10 15.71 13.27 -0.62
CA THR A 10 14.77 14.37 -0.85
C THR A 10 13.52 14.05 -0.04
N PRO A 11 13.06 14.95 0.85
CA PRO A 11 11.83 14.72 1.59
C PRO A 11 10.71 14.35 0.61
N ALA A 12 9.98 13.28 0.93
CA ALA A 12 8.76 12.93 0.23
C ALA A 12 7.88 14.16 0.00
N ASP A 13 7.19 14.23 -1.15
CA ASP A 13 6.22 15.28 -1.44
C ASP A 13 5.23 15.37 -0.27
N THR A 14 5.33 16.45 0.50
CA THR A 14 4.62 16.60 1.77
C THR A 14 3.12 16.70 1.53
N ALA A 15 2.69 17.38 0.47
CA ALA A 15 1.28 17.53 0.14
C ALA A 15 0.68 16.19 -0.30
N LEU A 16 1.39 15.44 -1.14
CA LEU A 16 0.98 14.09 -1.52
C LEU A 16 0.89 13.18 -0.30
N THR A 17 1.92 13.19 0.56
CA THR A 17 1.96 12.38 1.80
C THR A 17 0.75 12.67 2.69
N ASP A 18 0.41 13.95 2.88
CA ASP A 18 -0.77 14.37 3.64
C ASP A 18 -2.08 13.85 3.03
N GLN A 19 -2.22 13.95 1.70
CA GLN A 19 -3.39 13.45 0.98
C GLN A 19 -3.57 11.93 1.18
N LEU A 20 -2.48 11.15 1.09
CA LEU A 20 -2.50 9.71 1.25
C LEU A 20 -2.82 9.30 2.69
N ILE A 21 -2.17 9.91 3.68
CA ILE A 21 -2.47 9.66 5.11
C ILE A 21 -3.93 10.03 5.42
N HIS A 22 -4.41 11.16 4.90
CA HIS A 22 -5.80 11.57 5.09
C HIS A 22 -6.78 10.55 4.51
N PHE A 23 -6.52 10.05 3.29
CA PHE A 23 -7.32 8.99 2.68
C PHE A 23 -7.39 7.75 3.56
N VAL A 24 -6.24 7.25 4.02
CA VAL A 24 -6.13 6.04 4.85
C VAL A 24 -6.89 6.20 6.18
N ARG A 25 -6.76 7.36 6.84
CA ARG A 25 -7.52 7.67 8.06
C ARG A 25 -9.03 7.72 7.79
N ARG A 26 -9.44 8.36 6.69
CA ARG A 26 -10.85 8.54 6.32
C ARG A 26 -11.57 7.21 6.04
N ILE A 27 -10.88 6.21 5.48
CA ILE A 27 -11.46 4.88 5.25
C ILE A 27 -11.55 4.03 6.53
N GLY A 28 -11.01 4.51 7.66
CA GLY A 28 -11.12 3.86 8.97
C GLY A 28 -9.87 3.10 9.42
N LEU A 29 -8.73 3.24 8.74
CA LEU A 29 -7.46 2.67 9.19
C LEU A 29 -6.74 3.62 10.14
N THR A 30 -6.03 3.05 11.10
CA THR A 30 -5.20 3.82 12.02
C THR A 30 -3.86 4.15 11.37
N VAL A 31 -3.51 5.43 11.32
CA VAL A 31 -2.19 5.90 10.86
C VAL A 31 -1.51 6.69 11.97
N ARG A 32 -0.32 6.24 12.39
CA ARG A 32 0.50 6.89 13.42
C ARG A 32 1.78 7.42 12.78
N GLU A 33 2.10 8.67 13.04
CA GLU A 33 3.35 9.26 12.55
C GLU A 33 4.39 9.16 13.67
N ALA A 34 5.50 8.48 13.42
CA ALA A 34 6.55 8.23 14.41
C ALA A 34 7.89 7.91 13.73
N PRO A 35 9.04 8.23 14.35
CA PRO A 35 10.33 7.75 13.89
C PRO A 35 10.38 6.21 13.88
N LEU A 36 10.96 5.62 12.83
CA LEU A 36 11.08 4.17 12.69
C LEU A 36 12.54 3.68 12.81
N PRO A 37 12.77 2.45 13.33
CA PRO A 37 14.09 1.82 13.39
C PRO A 37 14.77 1.70 12.01
N ALA A 38 16.10 1.87 11.98
CA ALA A 38 16.90 1.92 10.74
C ALA A 38 16.72 0.70 9.83
N ASP A 39 16.44 -0.46 10.43
CA ASP A 39 16.35 -1.80 9.85
C ASP A 39 14.95 -2.19 9.36
N SER A 40 14.02 -1.25 9.22
CA SER A 40 12.72 -1.54 8.60
C SER A 40 12.87 -2.03 7.15
N PHE A 41 12.10 -3.05 6.78
CA PHE A 41 12.10 -3.63 5.42
C PHE A 41 11.79 -2.57 4.35
N LEU A 42 10.78 -1.72 4.60
CA LEU A 42 10.51 -0.53 3.80
C LEU A 42 11.00 0.73 4.54
N PRO A 43 11.78 1.61 3.88
CA PRO A 43 12.18 2.88 4.47
C PRO A 43 10.96 3.77 4.78
N GLY A 44 10.72 4.00 6.07
CA GLY A 44 9.73 4.97 6.54
C GLY A 44 8.30 4.47 6.70
N LEU A 45 8.03 3.17 6.49
CA LEU A 45 6.73 2.55 6.69
C LEU A 45 6.84 1.24 7.48
N ARG A 46 5.84 0.97 8.32
CA ARG A 46 5.72 -0.29 9.08
C ARG A 46 4.28 -0.52 9.48
N ILE A 47 3.81 -1.78 9.38
CA ILE A 47 2.57 -2.20 10.03
C ILE A 47 2.90 -2.71 11.43
N GLU A 48 2.18 -2.23 12.44
CA GLU A 48 2.32 -2.66 13.83
C GLU A 48 0.98 -2.50 14.58
N ASP A 49 0.55 -3.55 15.28
CA ASP A 49 -0.72 -3.61 16.01
C ASP A 49 -1.93 -3.15 15.16
N GLY A 50 -1.97 -3.57 13.89
CA GLY A 50 -3.01 -3.20 12.93
C GLY A 50 -3.04 -1.72 12.53
N ALA A 51 -1.99 -0.95 12.85
CA ALA A 51 -1.82 0.44 12.44
C ALA A 51 -0.69 0.58 11.41
N LEU A 52 -0.84 1.56 10.51
CA LEU A 52 0.23 2.00 9.62
C LEU A 52 1.07 3.06 10.33
N LEU A 53 2.33 2.77 10.57
CA LEU A 53 3.31 3.72 11.09
C LEU A 53 4.03 4.39 9.92
N VAL A 54 4.13 5.72 9.98
CA VAL A 54 4.76 6.55 8.94
C VAL A 54 5.86 7.42 9.54
N ASP A 55 7.10 7.19 9.11
CA ASP A 55 8.24 8.09 9.37
C ASP A 55 8.50 8.95 8.14
N ARG A 56 7.99 10.19 8.18
CA ARG A 56 8.12 11.15 7.06
C ARG A 56 9.56 11.48 6.69
N GLN A 57 10.49 11.40 7.63
CA GLN A 57 11.89 11.74 7.36
C GLN A 57 12.58 10.64 6.54
N ARG A 58 12.03 9.43 6.57
CA ARG A 58 12.59 8.24 5.93
C ARG A 58 11.73 7.71 4.78
N LEU A 59 10.49 8.18 4.68
CA LEU A 59 9.57 7.86 3.60
C LEU A 59 10.15 8.33 2.26
N ARG A 60 10.45 7.37 1.38
CA ARG A 60 11.07 7.64 0.07
C ARG A 60 10.04 7.75 -1.06
N TYR A 61 9.04 6.88 -1.06
CA TYR A 61 7.97 6.86 -2.07
C TYR A 61 6.61 6.99 -1.38
N PRO A 62 5.92 8.14 -1.49
CA PRO A 62 4.65 8.34 -0.81
C PRO A 62 3.58 7.30 -1.17
N GLY A 63 3.55 6.81 -2.40
CA GLY A 63 2.55 5.83 -2.86
C GLY A 63 2.57 4.50 -2.10
N ASP A 64 3.70 4.16 -1.47
CA ASP A 64 3.82 2.97 -0.62
C ASP A 64 2.85 3.02 0.57
N ILE A 65 2.41 4.21 0.99
CA ILE A 65 1.34 4.37 1.99
C ILE A 65 0.07 3.64 1.55
N LEU A 66 -0.32 3.72 0.28
CA LEU A 66 -1.51 3.04 -0.23
C LEU A 66 -1.30 1.53 -0.35
N HIS A 67 -0.09 1.10 -0.70
CA HIS A 67 0.26 -0.32 -0.74
C HIS A 67 0.15 -0.96 0.65
N GLU A 68 0.80 -0.38 1.65
CA GLU A 68 0.76 -0.85 3.03
C GLU A 68 -0.64 -0.74 3.66
N ALA A 69 -1.38 0.32 3.34
CA ALA A 69 -2.79 0.41 3.73
C ALA A 69 -3.64 -0.69 3.06
N GLY A 70 -3.29 -1.10 1.85
CA GLY A 70 -3.89 -2.23 1.14
C GLY A 70 -3.79 -3.52 1.93
N HIS A 71 -2.61 -3.84 2.48
CA HIS A 71 -2.40 -5.01 3.34
C HIS A 71 -3.34 -5.04 4.54
N LEU A 72 -3.53 -3.90 5.21
CA LEU A 72 -4.50 -3.78 6.31
C LEU A 72 -5.95 -3.91 5.83
N ALA A 73 -6.24 -3.39 4.64
CA ALA A 73 -7.59 -3.30 4.10
C ALA A 73 -8.17 -4.64 3.63
N VAL A 74 -7.35 -5.50 3.03
CA VAL A 74 -7.79 -6.74 2.36
C VAL A 74 -7.91 -7.95 3.30
N VAL A 75 -7.38 -7.84 4.52
CA VAL A 75 -7.57 -8.87 5.55
C VAL A 75 -8.89 -8.69 6.32
N PRO A 76 -9.51 -9.77 6.81
CA PRO A 76 -10.70 -9.69 7.67
C PRO A 76 -10.46 -8.81 8.90
N ALA A 77 -11.51 -8.16 9.41
CA ALA A 77 -11.39 -7.28 10.57
C ALA A 77 -10.86 -8.02 11.82
N SER A 78 -11.19 -9.30 11.97
CA SER A 78 -10.70 -10.17 13.05
C SER A 78 -9.20 -10.43 13.01
N VAL A 79 -8.57 -10.31 11.84
CA VAL A 79 -7.12 -10.50 11.65
C VAL A 79 -6.38 -9.16 11.69
N ARG A 80 -7.00 -8.09 11.19
CA ARG A 80 -6.38 -6.77 10.99
C ARG A 80 -5.68 -6.24 12.25
N ALA A 81 -6.32 -6.29 13.41
CA ALA A 81 -5.76 -5.78 14.66
C ALA A 81 -4.51 -6.53 15.13
N GLY A 82 -4.33 -7.78 14.67
CA GLY A 82 -3.16 -8.58 14.97
C GLY A 82 -2.02 -8.39 13.98
N LEU A 83 -2.21 -7.72 12.85
CA LEU A 83 -1.14 -7.58 11.87
C LEU A 83 0.02 -6.76 12.44
N GLY A 84 1.21 -7.35 12.36
CA GLY A 84 2.48 -6.75 12.76
C GLY A 84 3.47 -6.67 11.59
N PRO A 85 4.75 -6.42 11.88
CA PRO A 85 5.77 -6.16 10.87
C PRO A 85 6.13 -7.39 10.02
N ASN A 86 5.82 -8.59 10.51
CA ASN A 86 6.08 -9.85 9.81
C ASN A 86 4.75 -10.55 9.50
N ILE A 87 4.34 -10.49 8.23
CA ILE A 87 3.09 -11.13 7.76
C ILE A 87 3.06 -12.63 8.05
N ALA A 88 4.21 -13.32 8.03
CA ALA A 88 4.30 -14.76 8.25
C ALA A 88 3.89 -15.19 9.68
N ASP A 89 3.87 -14.25 10.64
CA ASP A 89 3.42 -14.52 12.01
C ASP A 89 1.89 -14.64 12.09
N TYR A 90 1.17 -14.16 11.07
CA TYR A 90 -0.30 -14.02 11.10
C TYR A 90 -1.01 -14.67 9.91
N ARG A 91 -0.27 -15.02 8.84
CA ARG A 91 -0.81 -15.52 7.57
C ARG A 91 0.02 -16.71 7.09
N SER A 92 -0.64 -17.73 6.54
CA SER A 92 0.04 -18.78 5.77
C SER A 92 0.65 -18.21 4.49
N ALA A 93 1.57 -18.95 3.85
CA ALA A 93 2.23 -18.49 2.63
C ALA A 93 1.23 -18.21 1.49
N ASP A 94 0.23 -19.07 1.31
CA ASP A 94 -0.80 -18.91 0.27
C ASP A 94 -1.69 -17.69 0.56
N GLU A 95 -2.03 -17.46 1.83
CA GLU A 95 -2.78 -16.28 2.24
C GLU A 95 -1.98 -14.99 2.02
N ALA A 96 -0.71 -14.97 2.40
CA ALA A 96 0.17 -13.82 2.18
C ALA A 96 0.30 -13.48 0.69
N GLN A 97 0.41 -14.49 -0.18
CA GLN A 97 0.47 -14.27 -1.62
C GLN A 97 -0.84 -13.72 -2.19
N GLY A 98 -1.98 -14.19 -1.69
CA GLY A 98 -3.30 -13.67 -2.06
C GLY A 98 -3.53 -12.24 -1.57
N ASP A 99 -3.10 -11.93 -0.35
CA ASP A 99 -3.18 -10.60 0.25
C ASP A 99 -2.32 -9.60 -0.52
N GLU A 100 -1.11 -9.98 -0.94
CA GLU A 100 -0.23 -9.15 -1.76
C GLU A 100 -0.88 -8.78 -3.11
N ILE A 101 -1.45 -9.77 -3.81
CA ILE A 101 -2.17 -9.52 -5.07
C ILE A 101 -3.36 -8.57 -4.84
N ALA A 102 -4.10 -8.78 -3.75
CA ALA A 102 -5.24 -7.94 -3.41
C ALA A 102 -4.80 -6.51 -3.01
N ALA A 103 -3.74 -6.35 -2.22
CA ALA A 103 -3.20 -5.06 -1.79
C ALA A 103 -2.69 -4.23 -2.98
N GLN A 104 -2.04 -4.87 -3.95
CA GLN A 104 -1.64 -4.24 -5.21
C GLN A 104 -2.86 -3.69 -5.97
N LEU A 105 -3.88 -4.50 -6.20
CA LEU A 105 -5.05 -4.05 -6.95
C LEU A 105 -5.89 -3.01 -6.17
N TRP A 106 -5.99 -3.17 -4.85
CA TRP A 106 -6.64 -2.21 -3.96
C TRP A 106 -5.94 -0.85 -4.00
N SER A 107 -4.61 -0.83 -3.97
CA SER A 107 -3.83 0.41 -4.01
C SER A 107 -3.91 1.10 -5.37
N TYR A 108 -4.04 0.33 -6.47
CA TYR A 108 -4.42 0.89 -7.77
C TYR A 108 -5.79 1.58 -7.71
N ALA A 109 -6.82 0.91 -7.18
CA ALA A 109 -8.16 1.49 -7.04
C ALA A 109 -8.15 2.76 -6.16
N ALA A 110 -7.37 2.76 -5.07
CA ALA A 110 -7.18 3.93 -4.21
C ALA A 110 -6.51 5.09 -4.96
N SER A 111 -5.50 4.83 -5.79
CA SER A 111 -4.87 5.87 -6.62
C SER A 111 -5.88 6.50 -7.60
N VAL A 112 -6.73 5.68 -8.23
CA VAL A 112 -7.77 6.17 -9.14
C VAL A 112 -8.81 7.01 -8.40
N ALA A 113 -9.26 6.58 -7.22
CA ALA A 113 -10.21 7.32 -6.40
C ALA A 113 -9.68 8.65 -5.87
N LEU A 114 -8.34 8.82 -5.81
CA LEU A 114 -7.65 10.04 -5.46
C LEU A 114 -7.23 10.87 -6.67
N GLU A 115 -7.60 10.44 -7.88
CA GLU A 115 -7.20 11.08 -9.16
C GLU A 115 -5.67 11.18 -9.32
N LEU A 116 -4.94 10.20 -8.78
CA LEU A 116 -3.49 10.12 -8.84
C LEU A 116 -3.03 9.23 -10.02
N PRO A 117 -1.89 9.54 -10.65
CA PRO A 117 -1.26 8.63 -11.59
C PRO A 117 -0.91 7.31 -10.91
N SER A 118 -1.18 6.16 -11.54
CA SER A 118 -0.86 4.85 -10.97
C SER A 118 0.64 4.67 -10.69
N ALA A 119 1.52 5.38 -11.42
CA ALA A 119 2.96 5.41 -11.18
C ALA A 119 3.35 5.98 -9.79
N VAL A 120 2.44 6.66 -9.08
CA VAL A 120 2.65 7.04 -7.68
C VAL A 120 2.78 5.80 -6.80
N VAL A 121 1.89 4.81 -6.99
CA VAL A 121 1.86 3.55 -6.24
C VAL A 121 2.80 2.52 -6.86
N PHE A 122 2.87 2.46 -8.19
CA PHE A 122 3.78 1.60 -8.95
C PHE A 122 5.01 2.38 -9.42
N HIS A 123 5.79 2.88 -8.45
CA HIS A 123 6.98 3.67 -8.71
C HIS A 123 8.11 2.81 -9.33
N ALA A 124 9.01 3.44 -10.09
CA ALA A 124 10.01 2.73 -10.90
C ALA A 124 10.97 1.83 -10.11
N ASP A 125 11.23 2.16 -8.85
CA ASP A 125 12.12 1.41 -7.95
C ASP A 125 11.41 0.31 -7.14
N GLY A 126 10.10 0.13 -7.34
CA GLY A 126 9.28 -0.85 -6.63
C GLY A 126 9.12 -2.17 -7.37
N TYR A 127 8.35 -3.09 -6.78
CA TYR A 127 7.83 -4.30 -7.43
C TYR A 127 8.88 -5.17 -8.15
N HIS A 128 10.11 -5.21 -7.63
CA HIS A 128 11.22 -5.95 -8.24
C HIS A 128 11.43 -5.62 -9.74
N GLY A 129 11.20 -4.37 -10.13
CA GLY A 129 11.32 -3.90 -11.52
C GLY A 129 10.09 -4.16 -12.41
N SER A 130 8.99 -4.66 -11.85
CA SER A 130 7.76 -4.98 -12.59
C SER A 130 6.75 -3.82 -12.66
N SER A 131 7.09 -2.63 -12.15
CA SER A 131 6.15 -1.50 -12.05
C SER A 131 5.49 -1.11 -13.38
N THR A 132 6.28 -1.05 -14.47
CA THR A 132 5.75 -0.76 -15.81
C THR A 132 4.73 -1.80 -16.26
N TRP A 133 4.97 -3.08 -15.96
CA TRP A 133 4.05 -4.15 -16.28
C TRP A 133 2.70 -3.94 -15.58
N PHE A 134 2.70 -3.62 -14.28
CA PHE A 134 1.45 -3.34 -13.54
C PHE A 134 0.70 -2.13 -14.12
N VAL A 135 1.39 -1.01 -14.32
CA VAL A 135 0.80 0.21 -14.87
C VAL A 135 0.13 -0.07 -16.22
N GLU A 136 0.82 -0.77 -17.12
CA GLU A 136 0.30 -1.09 -18.44
C GLU A 136 -0.90 -2.04 -18.41
N ASN A 137 -0.85 -3.10 -17.59
CA ASN A 137 -1.96 -4.06 -17.49
C ASN A 137 -3.23 -3.38 -16.97
N TYR A 138 -3.11 -2.61 -15.87
CA TYR A 138 -4.25 -1.92 -15.28
C TYR A 138 -4.84 -0.86 -16.20
N GLN A 139 -4.01 -0.12 -16.95
CA GLN A 139 -4.49 0.83 -17.97
C GLN A 139 -5.20 0.14 -19.15
N ARG A 140 -4.87 -1.12 -19.45
CA ARG A 140 -5.53 -1.94 -20.48
C ARG A 140 -6.78 -2.66 -19.97
N GLY A 141 -7.22 -2.40 -18.74
CA GLY A 141 -8.38 -3.07 -18.14
C GLY A 141 -8.09 -4.51 -17.69
N GLN A 142 -6.82 -4.88 -17.56
CA GLN A 142 -6.40 -6.20 -17.10
C GLN A 142 -6.06 -6.10 -15.61
N TYR A 143 -6.92 -6.66 -14.77
CA TYR A 143 -6.85 -6.50 -13.31
C TYR A 143 -6.55 -7.82 -12.59
N PRO A 144 -5.27 -8.26 -12.57
CA PRO A 144 -4.84 -9.31 -11.65
C PRO A 144 -5.34 -9.03 -10.23
N GLY A 145 -6.04 -10.00 -9.63
CA GLY A 145 -6.63 -9.85 -8.30
C GLY A 145 -8.08 -9.36 -8.26
N LEU A 146 -8.69 -8.99 -9.38
CA LEU A 146 -10.08 -8.51 -9.37
C LEU A 146 -11.07 -9.56 -8.84
N PRO A 147 -10.98 -10.85 -9.24
CA PRO A 147 -11.81 -11.89 -8.63
C PRO A 147 -11.64 -12.00 -7.11
N LEU A 148 -10.44 -11.71 -6.58
CA LEU A 148 -10.19 -11.71 -5.13
C LEU A 148 -10.90 -10.54 -4.46
N LEU A 149 -10.73 -9.30 -4.95
CA LEU A 149 -11.41 -8.14 -4.37
C LEU A 149 -12.95 -8.25 -4.45
N ALA A 150 -13.46 -8.84 -5.53
CA ALA A 150 -14.88 -9.13 -5.68
C ALA A 150 -15.35 -10.19 -4.68
N TRP A 151 -14.62 -11.30 -4.53
CA TRP A 151 -14.91 -12.34 -3.53
C TRP A 151 -14.85 -11.81 -2.10
N MET A 152 -13.94 -10.86 -1.81
CA MET A 152 -13.86 -10.17 -0.53
C MET A 152 -14.99 -9.16 -0.29
N GLY A 153 -15.86 -8.92 -1.29
CA GLY A 153 -16.98 -7.98 -1.19
C GLY A 153 -16.58 -6.51 -1.18
N LEU A 154 -15.38 -6.19 -1.69
CA LEU A 154 -14.84 -4.83 -1.74
C LEU A 154 -15.29 -4.07 -3.00
N THR A 155 -15.58 -4.79 -4.08
CA THR A 155 -16.00 -4.27 -5.39
C THR A 155 -16.76 -5.35 -6.17
N THR A 156 -17.14 -5.05 -7.42
CA THR A 156 -17.67 -6.01 -8.40
C THR A 156 -16.80 -6.00 -9.65
N ASN A 157 -16.94 -7.00 -10.53
CA ASN A 157 -16.18 -7.04 -11.77
C ASN A 157 -16.54 -5.89 -12.71
N GLU A 158 -17.81 -5.44 -12.67
CA GLU A 158 -18.37 -4.42 -13.54
C GLU A 158 -18.03 -3.00 -13.07
N ASP A 159 -17.90 -2.79 -11.76
CA ASP A 159 -17.70 -1.46 -11.18
C ASP A 159 -16.22 -1.11 -10.99
N PHE A 160 -15.32 -2.09 -10.97
CA PHE A 160 -13.90 -1.84 -10.75
C PHE A 160 -13.34 -0.83 -11.77
N PRO A 161 -12.56 0.20 -11.37
CA PRO A 161 -11.87 0.38 -10.08
C PRO A 161 -12.69 1.03 -8.95
N ARG A 162 -14.00 1.26 -9.12
CA ARG A 162 -14.83 1.81 -8.05
C ARG A 162 -15.00 0.77 -6.94
N MET A 163 -14.63 1.14 -5.72
CA MET A 163 -14.80 0.30 -4.54
C MET A 163 -16.20 0.50 -3.96
N THR A 164 -16.87 -0.60 -3.60
CA THR A 164 -18.13 -0.58 -2.81
C THR A 164 -17.81 -0.25 -1.36
N ARG A 165 -16.71 -0.81 -0.84
CA ARG A 165 -16.16 -0.49 0.48
C ARG A 165 -14.64 -0.65 0.42
N TRP A 166 -13.95 0.05 1.32
CA TRP A 166 -12.48 0.06 1.33
C TRP A 166 -11.88 -0.96 2.28
N LEU A 167 -12.63 -1.47 3.26
CA LEU A 167 -12.15 -2.43 4.25
C LEU A 167 -12.96 -3.72 4.16
N ARG A 168 -12.26 -4.85 4.23
CA ARG A 168 -12.88 -6.17 4.35
C ARG A 168 -13.46 -6.35 5.75
N GLU A 169 -14.63 -6.97 5.83
CA GLU A 169 -15.25 -7.37 7.10
C GLU A 169 -14.63 -8.67 7.64
#